data_AF-A0A850SHT8-F1
#
_entry.id   AF-A0A850SHT8-F1
#
_cell.length_a   1.000
_cell.length_b   1.000
_cell.length_c   1.000
_cell.angle_alpha   90.00
_cell.angle_beta   90.00
_cell.angle_gamma   90.00
#
_symmetry.space_group_name_H-M   'P 1'
#
loop_
_entity.id
_entity.type
_entity.pdbx_description
1 polymer ?
#
loop_
_entity_poly.entity_id
_entity_poly.type
_entity_poly.pdbx_seq_one_letter_code
_entity_poly.pdbx_strand_id
1 'polypeptide(L)'
;MSRSGSWFGVVVLASAAGAGALFLISFLSGADVVREPFEGNCTPVSGIAGPEDAQIDAYSRRAYVASLDRESGEQRGGVFLFSLDDPLSDSWRDRTGGAPTRLDPVGISLYEGGGLRRLFVANAASKTVELYEIEDGGDLRYLETFRERRLTSPSDVVGVGPRSFYVSNDVEPGRDSLLGAAHFLFRAGSGRILHFDGVSWRIAADGLRFAGGLATSLDGLRLYATETAAASLLVYDRDLETGNLTLAKTVPLGAAADNINIDPTGTLWIGAQPKTLLTPSKKNSAAGSLVFGYDDMREVPSKPRLIFTDSGTTIAAATVAARLGPTLLVGSPAGNRFLICELS
;
A
#
# COMPACT_ATOMS: atom_id res chain seq x y z
N MET A 1 -51.58 -28.79 11.27
CA MET A 1 -50.80 -27.54 11.13
C MET A 1 -49.91 -27.46 12.36
N SER A 2 -48.57 -27.37 12.36
CA SER A 2 -47.56 -27.00 11.37
C SER A 2 -46.31 -27.89 11.57
N ARG A 3 -45.84 -28.54 10.50
CA ARG A 3 -44.53 -29.24 10.45
C ARG A 3 -43.49 -28.48 9.61
N SER A 4 -43.74 -27.20 9.32
CA SER A 4 -42.99 -26.39 8.36
C SER A 4 -41.80 -25.60 8.95
N GLY A 5 -41.65 -25.52 10.28
CA GLY A 5 -40.60 -24.70 10.92
C GLY A 5 -39.20 -25.33 10.99
N SER A 6 -39.11 -26.67 10.98
CA SER A 6 -37.83 -27.38 11.15
C SER A 6 -37.00 -27.45 9.87
N TRP A 7 -37.65 -27.52 8.70
CA TRP A 7 -36.95 -27.70 7.43
C TRP A 7 -36.29 -26.40 6.93
N PHE A 8 -36.94 -25.24 7.17
CA PHE A 8 -36.38 -23.94 6.86
C PHE A 8 -35.09 -23.65 7.65
N GLY A 9 -35.03 -23.98 8.95
CA GLY A 9 -33.84 -23.78 9.76
C GLY A 9 -32.64 -24.63 9.31
N VAL A 10 -32.89 -25.88 8.92
CA VAL A 10 -31.84 -26.80 8.41
C VAL A 10 -31.35 -26.37 7.03
N VAL A 11 -32.24 -25.92 6.14
CA VAL A 11 -31.86 -25.41 4.82
C VAL A 11 -31.03 -24.12 4.93
N VAL A 12 -31.43 -23.19 5.80
CA VAL A 12 -30.67 -21.95 6.05
C VAL A 12 -29.28 -22.26 6.61
N LEU A 13 -29.16 -23.14 7.60
CA LEU A 13 -27.87 -23.55 8.17
C LEU A 13 -26.98 -24.29 7.15
N ALA A 14 -27.55 -25.17 6.32
CA ALA A 14 -26.81 -25.86 5.28
C ALA A 14 -26.34 -24.89 4.17
N SER A 15 -27.15 -23.90 3.80
CA SER A 15 -26.76 -22.86 2.85
C SER A 15 -25.71 -21.90 3.42
N ALA A 16 -25.77 -21.55 4.70
CA ALA A 16 -24.75 -20.75 5.38
C ALA A 16 -23.43 -21.53 5.51
N ALA A 17 -23.48 -22.83 5.81
CA ALA A 17 -22.31 -23.70 5.84
C ALA A 17 -21.71 -23.91 4.43
N GLY A 18 -22.53 -24.05 3.39
CA GLY A 18 -22.10 -24.14 2.01
C GLY A 18 -21.46 -22.85 1.49
N ALA A 19 -22.06 -21.70 1.80
CA ALA A 19 -21.49 -20.38 1.50
C ALA A 19 -20.18 -20.16 2.28
N GLY A 20 -20.12 -20.57 3.55
CA GLY A 20 -18.90 -20.52 4.37
C GLY A 20 -17.78 -21.42 3.83
N ALA A 21 -18.11 -22.63 3.36
CA ALA A 21 -17.15 -23.54 2.75
C ALA A 21 -16.62 -23.02 1.39
N LEU A 22 -17.49 -22.47 0.54
CA LEU A 22 -17.09 -21.83 -0.72
C LEU A 22 -16.24 -20.57 -0.47
N PHE A 23 -16.58 -19.79 0.56
CA PHE A 23 -15.78 -18.64 1.00
C PHE A 23 -14.38 -19.08 1.46
N LEU A 24 -14.28 -20.13 2.28
CA LEU A 24 -13.02 -20.72 2.72
C LEU A 24 -12.19 -21.26 1.54
N ILE A 25 -12.80 -21.97 0.59
CA ILE A 25 -12.11 -22.48 -0.60
C ILE A 25 -11.57 -21.32 -1.45
N SER A 26 -12.36 -20.26 -1.67
CA SER A 26 -11.91 -19.05 -2.39
C SER A 26 -10.80 -18.29 -1.65
N PHE A 27 -10.77 -18.39 -0.32
CA PHE A 27 -9.73 -17.81 0.52
C PHE A 27 -8.41 -18.57 0.33
N LEU A 28 -8.50 -19.90 0.21
CA LEU A 28 -7.37 -20.85 0.11
C LEU A 28 -6.83 -21.05 -1.31
N SER A 29 -7.65 -20.85 -2.35
CA SER A 29 -7.18 -20.89 -3.74
C SER A 29 -6.34 -19.66 -4.05
N GLY A 30 -5.02 -19.84 -4.08
CA GLY A 30 -4.10 -18.85 -4.64
C GLY A 30 -4.30 -18.73 -6.16
N ALA A 31 -4.09 -17.55 -6.71
CA ALA A 31 -3.96 -17.40 -8.16
C ALA A 31 -2.69 -18.10 -8.65
N ASP A 32 -2.70 -18.59 -9.89
CA ASP A 32 -1.49 -19.07 -10.57
C ASP A 32 -0.53 -17.90 -10.82
N VAL A 33 0.28 -17.58 -9.81
CA VAL A 33 1.35 -16.60 -9.87
C VAL A 33 2.61 -17.29 -10.41
N VAL A 34 3.24 -16.65 -11.40
CA VAL A 34 4.54 -17.12 -11.90
C VAL A 34 5.57 -16.82 -10.83
N ARG A 35 6.14 -17.88 -10.23
CA ARG A 35 7.25 -17.78 -9.28
C ARG A 35 8.53 -17.85 -10.06
N GLU A 36 9.29 -16.77 -10.04
CA GLU A 36 10.69 -16.79 -10.46
C GLU A 36 11.56 -16.97 -9.23
N PRO A 37 12.69 -17.70 -9.32
CA PRO A 37 13.73 -17.60 -8.30
C PRO A 37 14.09 -16.13 -8.10
N PHE A 38 14.25 -15.70 -6.86
CA PHE A 38 14.82 -14.38 -6.60
C PHE A 38 16.29 -14.41 -7.04
N GLU A 39 16.59 -13.72 -8.13
CA GLU A 39 17.94 -13.57 -8.67
C GLU A 39 18.53 -12.25 -8.19
N GLY A 40 19.02 -12.24 -6.96
CA GLY A 40 19.64 -11.05 -6.38
C GLY A 40 20.19 -11.28 -4.98
N ASN A 41 20.87 -10.26 -4.44
CA ASN A 41 21.39 -10.27 -3.08
C ASN A 41 20.80 -9.09 -2.30
N CYS A 42 20.32 -9.36 -1.08
CA CYS A 42 19.74 -8.34 -0.22
C CYS A 42 20.64 -8.08 0.99
N THR A 43 20.84 -6.81 1.30
CA THR A 43 21.53 -6.35 2.51
C THR A 43 20.53 -5.62 3.41
N PRO A 44 20.38 -6.04 4.67
CA PRO A 44 19.57 -5.31 5.63
C PRO A 44 20.27 -4.00 6.01
N VAL A 45 19.52 -2.91 5.98
CA VAL A 45 19.95 -1.60 6.43
C VAL A 45 19.13 -1.23 7.66
N SER A 46 19.79 -1.22 8.82
CA SER A 46 19.19 -0.80 10.08
C SER A 46 19.39 0.69 10.25
N GLY A 47 18.36 1.45 10.62
CA GLY A 47 18.51 2.90 10.81
C GLY A 47 17.23 3.71 10.76
N ILE A 48 16.26 3.20 10.02
CA ILE A 48 14.89 3.72 9.93
C ILE A 48 14.00 2.60 10.46
N ALA A 49 13.26 2.86 11.54
CA ALA A 49 12.42 1.87 12.21
C ALA A 49 10.96 1.99 11.82
N GLY A 50 10.35 0.86 11.47
CA GLY A 50 9.02 0.74 10.90
C GLY A 50 8.83 1.45 9.55
N PRO A 51 9.70 1.22 8.54
CA PRO A 51 9.51 1.78 7.19
C PRO A 51 8.25 1.20 6.51
N GLU A 52 7.13 1.92 6.59
CA GLU A 52 5.82 1.48 6.11
C GLU A 52 5.66 1.66 4.60
N ASP A 53 6.09 2.83 4.09
CA ASP A 53 6.03 3.17 2.67
C ASP A 53 7.30 3.93 2.24
N ALA A 54 7.59 3.92 0.95
CA ALA A 54 8.79 4.49 0.39
C ALA A 54 8.60 4.87 -1.09
N GLN A 55 9.16 6.00 -1.50
CA GLN A 55 9.26 6.39 -2.91
C GLN A 55 10.67 6.83 -3.27
N ILE A 56 11.13 6.37 -4.43
CA ILE A 56 12.45 6.70 -4.97
C ILE A 56 12.34 7.93 -5.85
N ASP A 57 13.10 8.97 -5.51
CA ASP A 57 13.44 10.04 -6.43
C ASP A 57 14.54 9.54 -7.39
N ALA A 58 14.14 9.22 -8.61
CA ALA A 58 15.03 8.68 -9.64
C ALA A 58 16.11 9.69 -10.07
N TYR A 59 15.84 10.99 -9.98
CA TYR A 59 16.78 12.04 -10.39
C TYR A 59 17.94 12.15 -9.39
N SER A 60 17.61 12.23 -8.10
CA SER A 60 18.65 12.33 -7.06
C SER A 60 19.18 10.98 -6.56
N ARG A 61 18.59 9.86 -7.01
CA ARG A 61 18.87 8.49 -6.53
C ARG A 61 18.74 8.37 -5.00
N ARG A 62 17.72 9.02 -4.45
CA ARG A 62 17.41 8.99 -3.02
C ARG A 62 16.01 8.43 -2.80
N ALA A 63 15.78 7.83 -1.64
CA ALA A 63 14.48 7.30 -1.25
C ALA A 63 13.92 8.07 -0.06
N TYR A 64 12.71 8.58 -0.21
CA TYR A 64 11.88 9.01 0.91
C TYR A 64 11.22 7.80 1.54
N VAL A 65 11.17 7.74 2.87
CA VAL A 65 10.58 6.63 3.62
C VAL A 65 9.67 7.15 4.71
N ALA A 66 8.39 6.80 4.63
CA ALA A 66 7.43 7.00 5.70
C ALA A 66 7.67 5.98 6.81
N SER A 67 7.86 6.44 8.05
CA SER A 67 8.27 5.57 9.13
C SER A 67 7.67 5.97 10.48
N LEU A 68 7.38 4.97 11.31
CA LEU A 68 7.04 5.13 12.72
C LEU A 68 7.57 3.93 13.52
N ASP A 69 8.39 4.19 14.54
CA ASP A 69 8.90 3.17 15.45
C ASP A 69 7.83 2.75 16.48
N ARG A 70 6.97 1.83 16.05
CA ARG A 70 5.90 1.27 16.89
C ARG A 70 6.43 0.38 18.02
N GLU A 71 7.64 -0.17 17.88
CA GLU A 71 8.21 -1.11 18.86
C GLU A 71 8.79 -0.38 20.08
N SER A 72 9.43 0.77 19.88
CA SER A 72 9.91 1.59 21.00
C SER A 72 8.81 2.42 21.67
N GLY A 73 7.61 2.45 21.07
CA GLY A 73 6.47 3.22 21.56
C GLY A 73 6.54 4.70 21.18
N GLU A 74 7.28 5.04 20.13
CA GLU A 74 7.30 6.39 19.59
C GLU A 74 5.88 6.79 19.16
N GLN A 75 5.50 8.02 19.46
CA GLN A 75 4.12 8.48 19.23
C GLN A 75 3.96 9.31 17.96
N ARG A 76 5.07 9.68 17.33
CA ARG A 76 5.10 10.51 16.13
C ARG A 76 6.11 9.94 15.15
N GLY A 77 5.63 9.60 13.96
CA GLY A 77 6.47 9.16 12.86
C GLY A 77 7.09 10.34 12.13
N GLY A 78 7.77 10.04 11.04
CA GLY A 78 8.42 11.02 10.18
C GLY A 78 8.63 10.49 8.78
N VAL A 79 9.13 11.36 7.92
CA VAL A 79 9.62 10.97 6.60
C VAL A 79 11.13 11.10 6.60
N PHE A 80 11.82 10.02 6.31
CA PHE A 80 13.27 9.95 6.26
C PHE A 80 13.73 10.01 4.81
N LEU A 81 15.00 10.38 4.59
CA LEU A 81 15.60 10.43 3.26
C LEU A 81 17.00 9.86 3.33
N PHE A 82 17.32 8.96 2.41
CA PHE A 82 18.67 8.39 2.27
C PHE A 82 19.07 8.16 0.81
N SER A 83 20.36 8.13 0.54
CA SER A 83 20.99 7.80 -0.74
C SER A 83 20.92 6.31 -1.04
N LEU A 84 20.45 5.93 -2.23
CA LEU A 84 20.48 4.52 -2.66
C LEU A 84 21.91 4.02 -2.86
N ASP A 85 22.85 4.91 -3.17
CA ASP A 85 24.24 4.55 -3.44
C ASP A 85 25.08 4.40 -2.16
N ASP A 86 24.69 5.08 -1.07
CA ASP A 86 25.31 4.95 0.25
C ASP A 86 24.28 5.17 1.39
N PRO A 87 23.43 4.16 1.68
CA PRO A 87 22.34 4.29 2.65
C PRO A 87 22.77 4.58 4.09
N LEU A 88 24.03 4.28 4.43
CA LEU A 88 24.58 4.44 5.78
C LEU A 88 25.22 5.81 6.01
N SER A 89 25.50 6.57 4.94
CA SER A 89 26.12 7.90 5.04
C SER A 89 25.17 8.99 5.50
N ASP A 90 23.85 8.76 5.41
CA ASP A 90 22.85 9.76 5.75
C ASP A 90 22.53 9.76 7.25
N SER A 91 22.21 10.95 7.76
CA SER A 91 21.98 11.17 9.20
C SER A 91 20.65 10.62 9.73
N TRP A 92 19.97 9.72 9.00
CA TRP A 92 18.62 9.18 9.24
C TRP A 92 17.73 10.09 10.09
N ARG A 93 17.55 11.33 9.61
CA ARG A 93 16.81 12.38 10.32
C ARG A 93 15.42 12.52 9.71
N ASP A 94 14.43 12.78 10.55
CA ASP A 94 13.09 13.20 10.12
C ASP A 94 13.18 14.51 9.30
N ARG A 95 12.75 14.43 8.04
CA ARG A 95 12.74 15.51 7.06
C ARG A 95 11.51 16.41 7.19
N THR A 96 10.49 16.00 7.95
CA THR A 96 9.25 16.79 8.15
C THR A 96 9.41 17.97 9.10
N GLY A 97 10.58 18.12 9.72
CA GLY A 97 10.88 19.23 10.64
C GLY A 97 9.96 19.25 11.87
N GLY A 98 9.36 18.12 12.25
CA GLY A 98 8.41 18.06 13.37
C GLY A 98 6.98 18.51 13.06
N ALA A 99 6.66 18.84 11.79
CA ALA A 99 5.33 19.29 11.38
C ALA A 99 4.61 18.22 10.52
N PRO A 100 3.30 17.94 10.76
CA PRO A 100 2.52 18.36 11.92
C PRO A 100 2.98 17.63 13.20
N THR A 101 2.51 18.10 14.35
CA THR A 101 2.87 17.52 15.66
C THR A 101 2.28 16.13 15.90
N ARG A 102 1.19 15.77 15.21
CA ARG A 102 0.64 14.41 15.17
C ARG A 102 0.76 13.87 13.76
N LEU A 103 1.73 12.98 13.57
CA LEU A 103 2.04 12.36 12.30
C LEU A 103 2.24 10.87 12.50
N ASP A 104 1.44 10.06 11.83
CA ASP A 104 1.71 8.64 11.58
C ASP A 104 1.65 8.47 10.06
N PRO A 105 2.79 8.61 9.37
CA PRO A 105 2.84 8.58 7.92
C PRO A 105 2.76 7.12 7.45
N VAL A 106 1.70 6.79 6.74
CA VAL A 106 1.42 5.40 6.31
C VAL A 106 1.50 5.19 4.79
N GLY A 107 1.45 6.27 4.02
CA GLY A 107 1.67 6.26 2.58
C GLY A 107 2.14 7.62 2.09
N ILE A 108 2.98 7.64 1.06
CA ILE A 108 3.61 8.84 0.53
C ILE A 108 3.65 8.86 -0.99
N SER A 109 3.57 10.06 -1.55
CA SER A 109 3.75 10.25 -2.99
C SER A 109 4.58 11.48 -3.32
N LEU A 110 5.61 11.24 -4.12
CA LEU A 110 6.41 12.27 -4.78
C LEU A 110 5.64 12.79 -6.00
N TYR A 111 5.48 14.10 -6.07
CA TYR A 111 4.93 14.79 -7.23
C TYR A 111 5.96 15.80 -7.76
N GLU A 112 6.20 15.73 -9.06
CA GLU A 112 7.04 16.68 -9.79
C GLU A 112 6.31 17.18 -11.03
N GLY A 113 6.19 18.51 -11.17
CA GLY A 113 5.51 19.10 -12.31
C GLY A 113 5.50 20.62 -12.27
N GLY A 114 5.68 21.26 -13.44
CA GLY A 114 5.67 22.72 -13.55
C GLY A 114 6.75 23.42 -12.73
N GLY A 115 7.90 22.76 -12.50
CA GLY A 115 8.99 23.27 -11.65
C GLY A 115 8.75 23.14 -10.14
N LEU A 116 7.62 22.54 -9.72
CA LEU A 116 7.31 22.29 -8.33
C LEU A 116 7.63 20.84 -7.96
N ARG A 117 8.12 20.65 -6.74
CA ARG A 117 8.33 19.34 -6.11
C ARG A 117 7.55 19.28 -4.81
N ARG A 118 6.70 18.26 -4.66
CA ARG A 118 5.81 18.08 -3.52
C ARG A 118 5.93 16.67 -2.99
N LEU A 119 5.74 16.54 -1.68
CA LEU A 119 5.49 15.26 -1.04
C LEU A 119 4.09 15.28 -0.43
N PHE A 120 3.23 14.36 -0.86
CA PHE A 120 1.97 14.06 -0.22
C PHE A 120 2.16 12.96 0.81
N VAL A 121 1.50 13.06 1.97
CA VAL A 121 1.62 12.08 3.05
C VAL A 121 0.23 11.73 3.58
N ALA A 122 -0.18 10.47 3.50
CA ALA A 122 -1.35 9.94 4.21
C ALA A 122 -1.01 9.80 5.69
N ASN A 123 -1.76 10.48 6.56
CA ASN A 123 -1.51 10.56 8.01
C ASN A 123 -2.61 9.83 8.79
N ALA A 124 -2.28 8.64 9.31
CA ALA A 124 -3.22 7.81 10.07
C ALA A 124 -3.60 8.42 11.44
N ALA A 125 -2.66 9.09 12.11
CA ALA A 125 -2.86 9.64 13.45
C ALA A 125 -3.94 10.74 13.48
N SER A 126 -3.97 11.57 12.44
CA SER A 126 -4.95 12.67 12.33
C SER A 126 -6.05 12.42 11.29
N LYS A 127 -5.98 11.31 10.54
CA LYS A 127 -6.91 10.93 9.48
C LYS A 127 -6.99 12.01 8.38
N THR A 128 -5.83 12.34 7.85
CA THR A 128 -5.60 13.48 6.96
C THR A 128 -4.65 13.13 5.84
N VAL A 129 -4.59 14.02 4.84
CA VAL A 129 -3.45 14.08 3.92
C VAL A 129 -2.67 15.34 4.23
N GLU A 130 -1.36 15.24 4.37
CA GLU A 130 -0.45 16.37 4.56
C GLU A 130 0.30 16.65 3.26
N LEU A 131 0.59 17.93 3.00
CA LEU A 131 1.36 18.36 1.83
C LEU A 131 2.59 19.14 2.26
N TYR A 132 3.71 18.78 1.67
CA TYR A 132 5.00 19.43 1.86
C TYR A 132 5.56 19.92 0.52
N GLU A 133 6.32 21.01 0.57
CA GLU A 133 7.30 21.34 -0.46
C GLU A 133 8.60 20.60 -0.18
N ILE A 134 9.21 20.07 -1.24
CA ILE A 134 10.54 19.49 -1.15
C ILE A 134 11.55 20.61 -1.41
N GLU A 135 12.34 20.95 -0.39
CA GLU A 135 13.39 21.97 -0.47
C GLU A 135 14.67 21.42 -1.10
N ASP A 136 15.59 22.33 -1.44
CA ASP A 136 16.94 21.96 -1.87
C ASP A 136 17.63 21.12 -0.79
N GLY A 137 18.08 19.92 -1.15
CA GLY A 137 18.66 18.95 -0.23
C GLY A 137 17.66 17.91 0.32
N GLY A 138 16.36 18.11 0.10
CA GLY A 138 15.31 17.12 0.32
C GLY A 138 14.60 17.20 1.67
N ASP A 139 14.84 18.24 2.47
CA ASP A 139 14.02 18.54 3.65
C ASP A 139 12.60 18.96 3.21
N LEU A 140 11.61 18.74 4.08
CA LEU A 140 10.19 18.89 3.77
C LEU A 140 9.60 20.09 4.50
N ARG A 141 9.31 21.16 3.75
CA ARG A 141 8.63 22.34 4.28
C ARG A 141 7.12 22.13 4.24
N TYR A 142 6.52 22.01 5.41
CA TYR A 142 5.08 21.81 5.55
C TYR A 142 4.25 22.95 4.92
N LEU A 143 3.18 22.60 4.20
CA LEU A 143 2.29 23.55 3.52
C LEU A 143 0.87 23.50 4.09
N GLU A 144 0.24 22.32 4.10
CA GLU A 144 -1.21 22.21 4.32
C GLU A 144 -1.64 20.83 4.81
N THR A 145 -2.70 20.80 5.62
CA THR A 145 -3.43 19.59 5.98
C THR A 145 -4.79 19.57 5.28
N PHE A 146 -5.10 18.48 4.60
CA PHE A 146 -6.40 18.21 4.00
C PHE A 146 -7.22 17.28 4.88
N ARG A 147 -8.43 17.73 5.25
CA ARG A 147 -9.40 16.98 6.07
C ARG A 147 -10.65 16.68 5.26
N GLU A 148 -11.18 15.48 5.45
CA GLU A 148 -12.44 15.03 4.88
C GLU A 148 -13.12 14.06 5.85
N ARG A 149 -14.42 14.26 6.11
CA ARG A 149 -15.18 13.44 7.08
C ARG A 149 -15.24 11.97 6.68
N ARG A 150 -15.21 11.69 5.38
CA ARG A 150 -15.21 10.33 4.81
C ARG A 150 -13.85 9.63 4.88
N LEU A 151 -12.76 10.35 5.19
CA LEU A 151 -11.42 9.79 5.35
C LEU A 151 -11.24 9.34 6.81
N THR A 152 -11.66 8.12 7.12
CA THR A 152 -11.67 7.58 8.48
C THR A 152 -10.48 6.68 8.79
N SER A 153 -9.80 6.19 7.75
CA SER A 153 -8.71 5.21 7.77
C SER A 153 -7.82 5.37 6.53
N PRO A 154 -7.03 6.45 6.40
CA PRO A 154 -6.15 6.66 5.24
C PRO A 154 -5.05 5.58 5.18
N SER A 155 -4.84 4.93 4.04
CA SER A 155 -3.70 3.99 3.84
C SER A 155 -2.61 4.61 2.97
N ASP A 156 -2.97 5.13 1.80
CA ASP A 156 -2.00 5.65 0.85
C ASP A 156 -2.53 6.85 0.06
N VAL A 157 -1.64 7.59 -0.59
CA VAL A 157 -1.92 8.81 -1.35
C VAL A 157 -1.10 8.85 -2.63
N VAL A 158 -1.69 9.29 -3.74
CA VAL A 158 -0.98 9.58 -5.00
C VAL A 158 -1.26 10.99 -5.48
N GLY A 159 -0.22 11.81 -5.58
CA GLY A 159 -0.26 13.17 -6.10
C GLY A 159 -0.43 13.17 -7.62
N VAL A 160 -1.44 13.87 -8.12
CA VAL A 160 -1.74 13.98 -9.56
C VAL A 160 -1.71 15.43 -10.06
N GLY A 161 -1.25 16.34 -9.21
CA GLY A 161 -1.05 17.76 -9.48
C GLY A 161 -0.40 18.43 -8.27
N PRO A 162 -0.07 19.72 -8.33
CA PRO A 162 0.69 20.41 -7.28
C PRO A 162 -0.08 20.55 -5.95
N ARG A 163 -1.39 20.30 -5.99
CA ARG A 163 -2.31 20.33 -4.84
C ARG A 163 -3.54 19.44 -5.05
N SER A 164 -3.43 18.42 -5.90
CA SER A 164 -4.53 17.49 -6.21
C SER A 164 -4.02 16.06 -6.12
N PHE A 165 -4.83 15.17 -5.56
CA PHE A 165 -4.40 13.81 -5.21
C PHE A 165 -5.58 12.86 -5.07
N TYR A 166 -5.28 11.57 -5.16
CA TYR A 166 -6.17 10.51 -4.69
C TYR A 166 -5.64 9.97 -3.37
N VAL A 167 -6.53 9.59 -2.46
CA VAL A 167 -6.19 8.95 -1.18
C VAL A 167 -7.08 7.72 -1.00
N SER A 168 -6.47 6.61 -0.61
CA SER A 168 -7.19 5.38 -0.27
C SER A 168 -7.64 5.44 1.18
N ASN A 169 -8.86 4.97 1.41
CA ASN A 169 -9.43 4.77 2.73
C ASN A 169 -9.77 3.29 2.87
N ASP A 170 -9.03 2.54 3.70
CA ASP A 170 -9.11 1.08 3.68
C ASP A 170 -10.52 0.59 3.96
N VAL A 171 -11.12 1.17 5.01
CA VAL A 171 -12.38 0.69 5.57
C VAL A 171 -13.14 1.84 6.20
N GLU A 172 -14.40 2.02 5.80
CA GLU A 172 -15.23 3.13 6.25
C GLU A 172 -15.40 3.25 7.78
N PRO A 173 -15.61 2.17 8.56
CA PRO A 173 -15.72 2.27 10.02
C PRO A 173 -14.42 2.68 10.74
N GLY A 174 -13.28 2.69 10.05
CA GLY A 174 -11.95 2.85 10.65
C GLY A 174 -11.28 1.52 10.98
N ARG A 175 -9.99 1.36 10.64
CA ARG A 175 -9.23 0.11 10.85
C ARG A 175 -9.14 -0.35 12.30
N ASP A 176 -9.17 0.59 13.25
CA ASP A 176 -9.09 0.28 14.69
C ASP A 176 -10.43 -0.10 15.33
N SER A 177 -11.53 -0.08 14.56
CA SER A 177 -12.85 -0.41 15.07
C SER A 177 -13.15 -1.91 14.95
N LEU A 178 -13.96 -2.45 15.87
CA LEU A 178 -14.44 -3.84 15.78
C LEU A 178 -15.19 -4.13 14.47
N LEU A 179 -15.94 -3.15 13.97
CA LEU A 179 -16.64 -3.27 12.69
C LEU A 179 -15.66 -3.25 11.51
N GLY A 180 -14.60 -2.45 11.59
CA GLY A 180 -13.50 -2.46 10.62
C GLY A 180 -12.79 -3.82 10.56
N ALA A 181 -12.49 -4.40 11.72
CA ALA A 181 -11.93 -5.76 11.80
C ALA A 181 -12.87 -6.82 11.20
N ALA A 182 -14.18 -6.71 11.45
CA ALA A 182 -15.17 -7.58 10.82
C ALA A 182 -15.20 -7.40 9.30
N HIS A 183 -15.16 -6.16 8.81
CA HIS A 183 -15.13 -5.87 7.37
C HIS A 183 -13.88 -6.44 6.68
N PHE A 184 -12.71 -6.39 7.34
CA PHE A 184 -11.49 -7.05 6.86
C PHE A 184 -11.69 -8.57 6.78
N LEU A 185 -12.13 -9.20 7.87
CA LEU A 185 -12.29 -10.66 7.96
C LEU A 185 -13.30 -11.20 6.94
N PHE A 186 -14.41 -10.49 6.73
CA PHE A 186 -15.47 -10.87 5.80
C PHE A 186 -15.30 -10.28 4.39
N ARG A 187 -14.19 -9.57 4.13
CA ARG A 187 -13.86 -8.97 2.82
C ARG A 187 -15.01 -8.07 2.31
N ALA A 188 -15.59 -7.28 3.20
CA ALA A 188 -16.67 -6.35 2.88
C ALA A 188 -16.13 -5.18 2.05
N GLY A 189 -16.79 -4.88 0.93
CA GLY A 189 -16.44 -3.76 0.04
C GLY A 189 -16.88 -2.42 0.64
N SER A 190 -16.10 -1.90 1.59
CA SER A 190 -16.37 -0.65 2.31
C SER A 190 -15.21 0.34 2.29
N GLY A 191 -14.14 -0.02 1.58
CA GLY A 191 -13.02 0.84 1.27
C GLY A 191 -13.34 1.73 0.08
N ARG A 192 -12.68 2.89 0.05
CA ARG A 192 -12.92 3.96 -0.92
C ARG A 192 -11.61 4.52 -1.44
N ILE A 193 -11.67 5.10 -2.63
CA ILE A 193 -10.68 6.06 -3.09
C ILE A 193 -11.36 7.42 -3.15
N LEU A 194 -10.82 8.39 -2.42
CA LEU A 194 -11.27 9.78 -2.45
C LEU A 194 -10.34 10.58 -3.35
N HIS A 195 -10.88 11.54 -4.11
CA HIS A 195 -10.10 12.47 -4.91
C HIS A 195 -10.32 13.89 -4.41
N PHE A 196 -9.23 14.63 -4.24
CA PHE A 196 -9.23 16.06 -4.01
C PHE A 196 -8.64 16.75 -5.26
N ASP A 197 -9.44 17.57 -5.93
CA ASP A 197 -9.07 18.20 -7.21
C ASP A 197 -8.33 19.54 -7.06
N GLY A 198 -7.97 19.93 -5.84
CA GLY A 198 -7.46 21.26 -5.52
C GLY A 198 -8.53 22.21 -4.97
N VAL A 199 -9.81 21.84 -5.00
CA VAL A 199 -10.89 22.68 -4.47
C VAL A 199 -11.87 21.86 -3.62
N SER A 200 -12.22 20.67 -4.09
CA SER A 200 -13.32 19.88 -3.58
C SER A 200 -12.99 18.38 -3.51
N TRP A 201 -13.66 17.70 -2.59
CA TRP A 201 -13.54 16.27 -2.37
C TRP A 201 -14.66 15.49 -3.04
N ARG A 202 -14.32 14.40 -3.72
CA ARG A 202 -15.27 13.43 -4.28
C ARG A 202 -14.87 11.99 -3.94
N ILE A 203 -15.84 11.08 -3.99
CA ILE A 203 -15.55 9.65 -4.02
C ILE A 203 -15.24 9.32 -5.47
N ALA A 204 -14.02 8.87 -5.73
CA ALA A 204 -13.55 8.50 -7.06
C ALA A 204 -13.82 7.03 -7.38
N ALA A 205 -13.75 6.16 -6.36
CA ALA A 205 -14.18 4.76 -6.38
C ALA A 205 -14.66 4.32 -4.98
N ASP A 206 -15.58 3.36 -4.94
CA ASP A 206 -16.10 2.75 -3.70
C ASP A 206 -16.20 1.23 -3.87
N GLY A 207 -16.44 0.50 -2.78
CA GLY A 207 -16.62 -0.95 -2.80
C GLY A 207 -15.32 -1.76 -2.75
N LEU A 208 -14.18 -1.11 -2.46
CA LEU A 208 -12.90 -1.77 -2.33
C LEU A 208 -12.86 -2.58 -1.02
N ARG A 209 -12.19 -3.73 -1.05
CA ARG A 209 -12.04 -4.61 0.12
C ARG A 209 -10.70 -4.34 0.78
N PHE A 210 -10.70 -3.38 1.72
CA PHE A 210 -9.50 -2.91 2.38
C PHE A 210 -8.56 -2.25 1.37
N ALA A 211 -8.94 -1.07 0.90
CA ALA A 211 -8.17 -0.28 -0.07
C ALA A 211 -6.79 0.06 0.50
N GLY A 212 -5.72 -0.29 -0.22
CA GLY A 212 -4.34 -0.09 0.20
C GLY A 212 -3.60 0.93 -0.67
N GLY A 213 -2.41 0.54 -1.12
CA GLY A 213 -1.52 1.32 -1.98
C GLY A 213 -2.16 1.84 -3.26
N LEU A 214 -1.69 3.02 -3.70
CA LEU A 214 -2.11 3.74 -4.89
C LEU A 214 -0.91 4.10 -5.76
N ALA A 215 -1.08 4.04 -7.08
CA ALA A 215 -0.10 4.59 -8.02
C ALA A 215 -0.78 5.02 -9.32
N THR A 216 -0.13 5.87 -10.12
CA THR A 216 -0.62 6.26 -11.45
C THR A 216 0.37 5.85 -12.53
N SER A 217 -0.11 5.37 -13.67
CA SER A 217 0.76 5.13 -14.84
C SER A 217 1.56 6.37 -15.22
N LEU A 218 2.68 6.18 -15.91
CA LEU A 218 3.58 7.28 -16.29
C LEU A 218 2.89 8.35 -17.17
N ASP A 219 1.90 7.94 -17.99
CA ASP A 219 1.07 8.84 -18.79
C ASP A 219 -0.10 9.47 -18.00
N GLY A 220 -0.29 9.06 -16.74
CA GLY A 220 -1.36 9.50 -15.87
C GLY A 220 -2.75 9.01 -16.29
N LEU A 221 -2.90 8.13 -17.27
CA LEU A 221 -4.22 7.69 -17.75
C LEU A 221 -4.83 6.55 -16.92
N ARG A 222 -3.99 5.79 -16.21
CA ARG A 222 -4.43 4.72 -15.30
C ARG A 222 -4.14 5.06 -13.85
N LEU A 223 -5.02 4.59 -12.97
CA LEU A 223 -4.78 4.51 -11.53
C LEU A 223 -4.80 3.04 -11.11
N TYR A 224 -3.84 2.69 -10.28
CA TYR A 224 -3.67 1.38 -9.69
C TYR A 224 -4.01 1.45 -8.20
N ALA A 225 -4.74 0.46 -7.71
CA ALA A 225 -5.06 0.36 -6.28
C ALA A 225 -4.99 -1.09 -5.81
N THR A 226 -4.42 -1.35 -4.63
CA THR A 226 -4.49 -2.69 -4.03
C THR A 226 -5.77 -2.87 -3.21
N GLU A 227 -6.26 -4.11 -3.18
CA GLU A 227 -7.23 -4.58 -2.19
C GLU A 227 -6.53 -5.62 -1.30
N THR A 228 -6.14 -5.23 -0.10
CA THR A 228 -5.42 -6.10 0.83
C THR A 228 -6.26 -7.32 1.22
N ALA A 229 -7.54 -7.12 1.54
CA ALA A 229 -8.42 -8.23 1.91
C ALA A 229 -8.90 -9.04 0.71
N ALA A 230 -8.93 -8.46 -0.50
CA ALA A 230 -9.27 -9.22 -1.71
C ALA A 230 -8.09 -9.98 -2.31
N ALA A 231 -6.85 -9.62 -1.95
CA ALA A 231 -5.62 -10.13 -2.55
C ALA A 231 -5.54 -9.86 -4.06
N SER A 232 -5.85 -8.64 -4.47
CA SER A 232 -5.89 -8.20 -5.86
C SER A 232 -5.33 -6.79 -6.05
N LEU A 233 -4.87 -6.54 -7.27
CA LEU A 233 -4.64 -5.23 -7.83
C LEU A 233 -5.85 -4.84 -8.69
N LEU A 234 -6.33 -3.62 -8.54
CA LEU A 234 -7.35 -3.00 -9.37
C LEU A 234 -6.69 -1.99 -10.31
N VAL A 235 -7.09 -2.03 -11.57
CA VAL A 235 -6.68 -1.07 -12.61
C VAL A 235 -7.91 -0.25 -13.00
N TYR A 236 -7.80 1.06 -12.87
CA TYR A 236 -8.83 2.01 -13.23
C TYR A 236 -8.38 2.90 -14.38
N ASP A 237 -9.29 3.15 -15.31
CA ASP A 237 -9.17 4.28 -16.23
C ASP A 237 -9.52 5.57 -15.49
N ARG A 238 -8.69 6.60 -15.66
CA ARG A 238 -8.90 7.92 -15.05
C ARG A 238 -9.62 8.84 -16.01
N ASP A 239 -10.69 9.45 -15.53
CA ASP A 239 -11.22 10.66 -16.14
C ASP A 239 -10.38 11.85 -15.65
N LEU A 240 -9.59 12.46 -16.54
CA LEU A 240 -8.71 13.57 -16.18
C LEU A 240 -9.45 14.88 -15.90
N GLU A 241 -10.68 15.05 -16.40
CA GLU A 241 -11.50 16.22 -16.16
C GLU A 241 -12.21 16.11 -14.81
N THR A 242 -12.82 14.96 -14.55
CA THR A 242 -13.65 14.76 -13.36
C THR A 242 -12.95 14.03 -12.22
N GLY A 243 -11.77 13.47 -12.43
CA GLY A 243 -11.06 12.64 -11.45
C GLY A 243 -11.84 11.39 -11.01
N ASN A 244 -12.84 10.96 -11.77
CA ASN A 244 -13.55 9.71 -11.52
C ASN A 244 -12.74 8.52 -12.03
N LEU A 245 -12.97 7.36 -11.42
CA LEU A 245 -12.27 6.12 -11.76
C LEU A 245 -13.25 5.08 -12.29
N THR A 246 -12.98 4.55 -13.47
CA THR A 246 -13.75 3.45 -14.06
C THR A 246 -12.92 2.17 -13.98
N LEU A 247 -13.43 1.13 -13.31
CA LEU A 247 -12.71 -0.13 -13.17
C LEU A 247 -12.52 -0.78 -14.54
N ALA A 248 -11.28 -0.88 -15.00
CA ALA A 248 -10.92 -1.52 -16.26
C ALA A 248 -10.63 -3.01 -16.06
N LYS A 249 -9.92 -3.35 -14.97
CA LYS A 249 -9.45 -4.71 -14.73
C LYS A 249 -9.20 -5.00 -13.25
N THR A 250 -9.45 -6.25 -12.86
CA THR A 250 -8.98 -6.82 -11.58
C THR A 250 -7.93 -7.87 -11.87
N VAL A 251 -6.78 -7.76 -11.21
CA VAL A 251 -5.63 -8.65 -11.34
C VAL A 251 -5.44 -9.40 -10.02
N PRO A 252 -5.75 -10.71 -9.96
CA PRO A 252 -5.52 -11.50 -8.76
C PRO A 252 -4.02 -11.62 -8.45
N LEU A 253 -3.63 -11.30 -7.22
CA LEU A 253 -2.26 -11.46 -6.72
C LEU A 253 -2.11 -12.70 -5.83
N GLY A 254 -3.18 -13.12 -5.16
CA GLY A 254 -3.15 -14.29 -4.27
C GLY A 254 -2.42 -14.05 -2.94
N ALA A 255 -1.98 -12.82 -2.68
CA ALA A 255 -1.35 -12.34 -1.45
C ALA A 255 -2.00 -11.03 -1.00
N ALA A 256 -1.93 -10.72 0.30
CA ALA A 256 -2.40 -9.46 0.84
C ALA A 256 -1.49 -8.34 0.35
N ALA A 257 -1.91 -7.66 -0.71
CA ALA A 257 -1.14 -6.60 -1.36
C ALA A 257 -1.31 -5.28 -0.62
N ASP A 258 -0.26 -4.46 -0.67
CA ASP A 258 -0.14 -3.26 0.14
C ASP A 258 0.31 -2.08 -0.75
N ASN A 259 1.47 -1.46 -0.53
CA ASN A 259 1.92 -0.28 -1.28
C ASN A 259 2.40 -0.61 -2.71
N ILE A 260 2.20 0.35 -3.63
CA ILE A 260 2.55 0.24 -5.05
C ILE A 260 3.54 1.34 -5.41
N ASN A 261 4.70 0.97 -5.96
CA ASN A 261 5.57 1.91 -6.67
C ASN A 261 5.60 1.59 -8.16
N ILE A 262 5.91 2.59 -8.98
CA ILE A 262 6.14 2.42 -10.42
C ILE A 262 7.56 2.85 -10.73
N ASP A 263 8.33 1.95 -11.35
CA ASP A 263 9.69 2.29 -11.77
C ASP A 263 9.68 3.11 -13.09
N PRO A 264 10.80 3.71 -13.50
CA PRO A 264 10.87 4.51 -14.74
C PRO A 264 10.53 3.75 -16.03
N THR A 265 10.43 2.41 -15.99
CA THR A 265 10.00 1.59 -17.14
C THR A 265 8.48 1.41 -17.20
N GLY A 266 7.76 1.84 -16.16
CA GLY A 266 6.31 1.65 -16.02
C GLY A 266 5.94 0.34 -15.31
N THR A 267 6.92 -0.43 -14.80
CA THR A 267 6.64 -1.66 -14.05
C THR A 267 6.19 -1.31 -12.63
N LEU A 268 5.08 -1.90 -12.20
CA LEU A 268 4.58 -1.84 -10.84
C LEU A 268 5.37 -2.79 -9.94
N TRP A 269 5.75 -2.29 -8.78
CA TRP A 269 6.42 -2.99 -7.69
C TRP A 269 5.52 -2.95 -6.46
N ILE A 270 5.04 -4.11 -6.03
CA ILE A 270 3.98 -4.21 -5.03
C ILE A 270 4.49 -5.01 -3.84
N GLY A 271 4.56 -4.38 -2.67
CA GLY A 271 4.81 -5.07 -1.41
C GLY A 271 3.57 -5.86 -0.99
N ALA A 272 3.79 -7.05 -0.43
CA ALA A 272 2.68 -7.91 -0.03
C ALA A 272 3.08 -8.89 1.08
N GLN A 273 2.07 -9.34 1.82
CA GLN A 273 2.20 -10.44 2.78
C GLN A 273 1.51 -11.71 2.25
N PRO A 274 2.06 -12.92 2.48
CA PRO A 274 1.35 -14.15 2.20
C PRO A 274 0.01 -14.16 2.93
N LYS A 275 -1.04 -14.73 2.32
CA LYS A 275 -2.28 -14.98 3.04
C LYS A 275 -1.97 -15.85 4.26
N THR A 276 -2.09 -15.29 5.46
CA THR A 276 -2.03 -16.08 6.68
C THR A 276 -3.27 -16.96 6.69
N LEU A 277 -3.09 -18.27 6.47
CA LEU A 277 -4.08 -19.21 6.98
C LEU A 277 -4.22 -18.92 8.48
N LEU A 278 -5.46 -18.85 8.97
CA LEU A 278 -5.77 -19.14 10.37
C LEU A 278 -5.44 -20.64 10.64
N THR A 279 -4.20 -21.05 10.44
CA THR A 279 -3.67 -22.33 10.92
C THR A 279 -3.19 -22.09 12.35
N PRO A 280 -3.75 -22.75 13.37
CA PRO A 280 -3.38 -22.58 14.77
C PRO A 280 -1.95 -23.05 15.13
N SER A 281 -1.07 -23.26 14.14
CA SER A 281 0.00 -24.27 14.25
C SER A 281 1.42 -23.75 14.10
N LYS A 282 1.68 -22.43 14.10
CA LYS A 282 3.04 -21.90 14.32
C LYS A 282 3.00 -20.58 15.06
N LYS A 283 3.09 -20.65 16.40
CA LYS A 283 3.25 -19.50 17.30
C LYS A 283 4.54 -18.69 17.09
N ASN A 284 5.43 -19.08 16.17
CA ASN A 284 6.78 -18.50 16.01
C ASN A 284 7.23 -18.34 14.53
N SER A 285 6.36 -18.41 13.52
CA SER A 285 6.78 -18.01 12.17
C SER A 285 6.56 -16.50 12.02
N ALA A 286 7.63 -15.74 11.89
CA ALA A 286 7.56 -14.34 11.48
C ALA A 286 6.68 -14.21 10.22
N ALA A 287 5.94 -13.12 10.10
CA ALA A 287 5.10 -12.88 8.94
C ALA A 287 5.98 -12.84 7.69
N GLY A 288 5.68 -13.69 6.70
CA GLY A 288 6.46 -13.73 5.46
C GLY A 288 6.32 -12.43 4.65
N SER A 289 7.23 -12.24 3.70
CA SER A 289 7.28 -11.06 2.84
C SER A 289 7.31 -11.48 1.37
N LEU A 290 6.59 -10.76 0.52
CA LEU A 290 6.50 -10.98 -0.92
C LEU A 290 6.66 -9.64 -1.66
N VAL A 291 7.25 -9.67 -2.85
CA VAL A 291 7.20 -8.55 -3.80
C VAL A 291 6.74 -9.04 -5.17
N PHE A 292 5.76 -8.35 -5.73
CA PHE A 292 5.28 -8.61 -7.08
C PHE A 292 5.78 -7.55 -8.06
N GLY A 293 6.16 -8.00 -9.26
CA GLY A 293 6.42 -7.16 -10.42
C GLY A 293 5.30 -7.34 -11.44
N TYR A 294 4.71 -6.24 -11.92
CA TYR A 294 3.64 -6.30 -12.92
C TYR A 294 3.71 -5.16 -13.92
N ASP A 295 3.51 -5.48 -15.20
CA ASP A 295 3.50 -4.49 -16.27
C ASP A 295 2.20 -4.64 -17.04
N ASP A 296 1.28 -3.71 -16.76
CA ASP A 296 -0.08 -3.68 -17.29
C ASP A 296 -0.17 -3.02 -18.68
N MET A 297 0.92 -2.40 -19.14
CA MET A 297 1.00 -1.69 -20.41
C MET A 297 1.72 -2.50 -21.51
N ARG A 298 2.16 -3.73 -21.22
CA ARG A 298 2.74 -4.62 -22.24
C ARG A 298 1.74 -4.90 -23.35
N GLU A 299 2.25 -4.92 -24.59
CA GLU A 299 1.50 -5.35 -25.77
C GLU A 299 0.97 -6.79 -25.61
N VAL A 300 1.78 -7.66 -25.00
CA VAL A 300 1.39 -9.03 -24.68
C VAL A 300 0.94 -9.09 -23.23
N PRO A 301 -0.35 -9.41 -22.96
CA PRO A 301 -0.85 -9.54 -21.61
C PRO A 301 0.01 -10.50 -20.79
N SER A 302 0.53 -10.02 -19.66
CA SER A 302 1.33 -10.81 -18.74
C SER A 302 0.59 -10.97 -17.41
N LYS A 303 0.98 -11.98 -16.63
CA LYS A 303 0.54 -12.14 -15.24
C LYS A 303 1.55 -11.45 -14.30
N PRO A 304 1.13 -11.00 -13.11
CA PRO A 304 2.06 -10.60 -12.07
C PRO A 304 3.09 -11.70 -11.79
N ARG A 305 4.35 -11.30 -11.65
CA ARG A 305 5.46 -12.19 -11.30
C ARG A 305 5.82 -11.99 -9.85
N LEU A 306 6.02 -13.09 -9.12
CA LEU A 306 6.60 -13.03 -7.78
C LEU A 306 8.11 -12.89 -7.91
N ILE A 307 8.64 -11.74 -7.51
CA ILE A 307 10.05 -11.37 -7.68
C ILE A 307 10.86 -11.73 -6.43
N PHE A 308 10.35 -11.38 -5.25
CA PHE A 308 11.05 -11.59 -3.99
C PHE A 308 10.15 -12.34 -3.00
N THR A 309 10.76 -13.21 -2.21
CA THR A 309 10.12 -13.90 -1.08
C THR A 309 11.07 -13.98 0.11
N ASP A 310 10.59 -13.67 1.30
CA ASP A 310 11.29 -13.95 2.55
C ASP A 310 10.36 -14.66 3.54
N SER A 311 10.92 -15.56 4.34
CA SER A 311 10.15 -16.31 5.35
C SER A 311 9.77 -15.48 6.59
N GLY A 312 10.18 -14.21 6.64
CA GLY A 312 10.08 -13.32 7.78
C GLY A 312 11.35 -13.24 8.63
N THR A 313 12.41 -13.94 8.21
CA THR A 313 13.70 -13.99 8.93
C THR A 313 14.56 -12.76 8.65
N THR A 314 14.57 -12.28 7.41
CA THR A 314 15.38 -11.13 7.01
C THR A 314 14.56 -9.86 7.10
N ILE A 315 13.35 -9.90 6.55
CA ILE A 315 12.33 -8.85 6.64
C ILE A 315 10.96 -9.51 6.79
N ALA A 316 10.19 -9.10 7.79
CA ALA A 316 8.86 -9.65 8.06
C ALA A 316 7.77 -8.70 7.55
N ALA A 317 6.66 -9.23 7.05
CA ALA A 317 5.49 -8.46 6.64
C ALA A 317 5.80 -7.25 5.74
N ALA A 318 6.56 -7.44 4.65
CA ALA A 318 6.83 -6.35 3.72
C ALA A 318 5.54 -5.69 3.21
N THR A 319 5.54 -4.37 3.19
CA THR A 319 4.42 -3.51 2.78
C THR A 319 4.77 -2.70 1.54
N VAL A 320 6.04 -2.36 1.35
CA VAL A 320 6.50 -1.57 0.21
C VAL A 320 7.67 -2.21 -0.51
N ALA A 321 7.67 -2.05 -1.83
CA ALA A 321 8.83 -2.31 -2.67
C ALA A 321 8.97 -1.20 -3.72
N ALA A 322 10.18 -0.69 -3.93
CA ALA A 322 10.46 0.34 -4.93
C ALA A 322 11.77 0.01 -5.66
N ARG A 323 11.82 0.21 -6.98
CA ARG A 323 12.99 -0.16 -7.78
C ARG A 323 13.53 1.02 -8.59
N LEU A 324 14.86 1.13 -8.64
CA LEU A 324 15.57 1.99 -9.58
C LEU A 324 16.79 1.27 -10.15
N GLY A 325 16.73 0.93 -11.44
CA GLY A 325 17.81 0.17 -12.09
C GLY A 325 17.95 -1.24 -11.48
N PRO A 326 19.15 -1.68 -11.07
CA PRO A 326 19.32 -2.97 -10.40
C PRO A 326 18.87 -2.95 -8.94
N THR A 327 18.75 -1.78 -8.32
CA THR A 327 18.47 -1.65 -6.89
C THR A 327 16.97 -1.76 -6.60
N LEU A 328 16.61 -2.66 -5.68
CA LEU A 328 15.28 -2.87 -5.13
C LEU A 328 15.30 -2.58 -3.63
N LEU A 329 14.47 -1.62 -3.22
CA LEU A 329 14.17 -1.32 -1.82
C LEU A 329 12.97 -2.15 -1.38
N VAL A 330 13.04 -2.78 -0.20
CA VAL A 330 11.90 -3.48 0.43
C VAL A 330 11.76 -2.99 1.88
N GLY A 331 10.58 -2.46 2.22
CA GLY A 331 10.26 -1.91 3.54
C GLY A 331 9.19 -2.72 4.28
N SER A 332 9.13 -2.54 5.59
CA SER A 332 8.15 -3.13 6.49
C SER A 332 7.92 -2.25 7.73
N PRO A 333 6.68 -2.12 8.23
CA PRO A 333 6.40 -1.48 9.52
C PRO A 333 6.94 -2.28 10.71
N ALA A 334 7.29 -3.55 10.50
CA ALA A 334 7.82 -4.43 11.53
C ALA A 334 9.34 -4.30 11.63
N GLY A 335 9.85 -4.08 12.84
CA GLY A 335 11.27 -4.00 13.11
C GLY A 335 11.94 -2.69 12.70
N ASN A 336 13.28 -2.72 12.73
CA ASN A 336 14.13 -1.54 12.67
C ASN A 336 15.01 -1.44 11.40
N ARG A 337 14.59 -2.13 10.33
CA ARG A 337 15.38 -2.28 9.12
C ARG A 337 14.53 -2.32 7.85
N PHE A 338 15.14 -1.92 6.74
CA PHE A 338 14.66 -2.20 5.38
C PHE A 338 15.72 -3.02 4.64
N LEU A 339 15.39 -3.55 3.46
CA LEU A 339 16.35 -4.21 2.59
C LEU A 339 16.71 -3.31 1.41
N ILE A 340 18.00 -3.29 1.07
CA ILE A 340 18.48 -2.89 -0.25
C ILE A 340 18.97 -4.14 -0.94
N CYS A 341 18.36 -4.45 -2.08
CA CYS A 341 18.65 -5.63 -2.87
C CYS A 341 19.21 -5.23 -4.23
N GLU A 342 20.23 -5.93 -4.70
CA GLU A 342 20.74 -5.81 -6.05
C GLU A 342 20.21 -6.98 -6.89
N LEU A 343 19.38 -6.67 -7.88
CA LEU A 343 18.85 -7.61 -8.85
C LEU A 343 19.94 -7.96 -9.88
N SER A 344 20.03 -9.24 -10.21
CA SER A 344 20.94 -9.77 -11.24
C SER A 344 20.37 -9.65 -12.65
#